data_AF-A0A7S3GVB0-F1
#
_entry.id   AF-A0A7S3GVB0-F1
#
_cell.length_a   1.000
_cell.length_b   1.000
_cell.length_c   1.000
_cell.angle_alpha   90.00
_cell.angle_beta   90.00
_cell.angle_gamma   90.00
#
_symmetry.space_group_name_H-M   'P 1'
#
loop_
_entity.id
_entity.type
_entity.pdbx_description
1 polymer ?
#
loop_
_entity_poly.entity_id
_entity_poly.type
_entity_poly.pdbx_seq_one_letter_code
_entity_poly.pdbx_strand_id
1 'polypeptide(L)'
;FLRPAFGGITLSGGEPLAQPDFCRAVFRRAHALKLTTVLDTAGYGRPEHWDAVLPHTDRVLLCIKAMDDDLYTSIVGQRFGEDVRALGRHIVKHYPRIAVV
;
A
#
# COMPACT_ATOMS: atom_id res chain seq x y z
N PHE A 1 -19.01 6.65 -16.92
CA PHE A 1 -18.87 7.11 -15.53
C PHE A 1 -18.87 5.92 -14.59
N LEU A 2 -17.93 5.81 -13.66
CA LEU A 2 -17.89 4.76 -12.65
C LEU A 2 -19.09 4.93 -11.69
N ARG A 3 -19.88 3.88 -11.49
CA ARG A 3 -20.99 3.85 -10.52
C ARG A 3 -20.64 2.88 -9.39
N PRO A 4 -20.55 3.32 -8.13
CA PRO A 4 -20.16 2.42 -7.04
C PRO A 4 -21.30 1.46 -6.71
N ALA A 5 -21.06 0.16 -6.92
CA ALA A 5 -21.81 -0.92 -6.29
C ALA A 5 -21.01 -1.37 -5.07
N PHE A 6 -21.11 -0.62 -3.96
CA PHE A 6 -20.41 -0.90 -2.69
C PHE A 6 -18.87 -0.99 -2.76
N GLY A 7 -18.25 -0.51 -3.85
CA GLY A 7 -16.82 -0.64 -4.12
C GLY A 7 -16.04 0.67 -4.08
N GLY A 8 -14.73 0.54 -4.11
CA GLY A 8 -13.77 1.64 -4.16
C GLY A 8 -12.78 1.48 -5.31
N ILE A 9 -11.61 2.08 -5.17
CA ILE A 9 -10.47 1.84 -6.05
C ILE A 9 -9.34 1.16 -5.28
N THR A 10 -8.65 0.24 -5.95
CA THR A 10 -7.40 -0.34 -5.47
C THR A 10 -6.28 0.13 -6.40
N LEU A 11 -5.24 0.75 -5.85
CA LEU A 11 -4.01 0.99 -6.59
C LEU A 11 -3.07 -0.18 -6.34
N SER A 12 -2.73 -0.86 -7.42
CA SER A 12 -1.86 -2.04 -7.50
C SER A 12 -0.94 -1.87 -8.72
N GLY A 13 -0.49 -2.96 -9.34
CA GLY A 13 0.37 -2.98 -10.52
C GLY A 13 1.77 -3.50 -10.17
N GLY A 14 2.82 -2.83 -10.67
CA GLY A 14 4.19 -3.16 -10.29
C GLY A 14 4.47 -2.82 -8.82
N GLU A 15 4.52 -1.52 -8.51
CA GLU A 15 4.61 -1.02 -7.14
C GLU A 15 4.05 0.41 -7.09
N PRO A 16 2.85 0.63 -6.51
CA PRO A 16 2.26 1.96 -6.43
C PRO A 16 3.14 2.98 -5.68
N LEU A 17 3.88 2.54 -4.66
CA LEU A 17 4.74 3.42 -3.86
C LEU A 17 5.98 3.92 -4.62
N ALA A 18 6.24 3.41 -5.83
CA ALA A 18 7.20 4.01 -6.76
C ALA A 18 6.71 5.35 -7.34
N GLN A 19 5.41 5.65 -7.24
CA GLN A 19 4.79 6.89 -7.72
C GLN A 19 3.86 7.48 -6.64
N PRO A 20 4.42 7.89 -5.48
CA PRO A 20 3.62 8.26 -4.31
C PRO A 20 2.75 9.49 -4.55
N ASP A 21 3.23 10.49 -5.28
CA ASP A 21 2.47 11.70 -5.60
C ASP A 21 1.24 11.41 -6.47
N PHE A 22 1.38 10.51 -7.44
CA PHE A 22 0.27 10.08 -8.28
C PHE A 22 -0.76 9.32 -7.45
N CYS A 23 -0.31 8.37 -6.63
CA CYS A 23 -1.19 7.60 -5.74
C CYS A 23 -1.98 8.51 -4.80
N ARG A 24 -1.30 9.45 -4.15
CA ARG A 24 -1.90 10.49 -3.30
C ARG A 24 -2.98 11.27 -4.05
N ALA A 25 -2.67 11.77 -5.25
CA ALA A 25 -3.60 12.56 -6.03
C ALA A 25 -4.87 11.78 -6.41
N VAL A 26 -4.70 10.51 -6.80
CA VAL A 26 -5.80 9.60 -7.16
C VAL A 26 -6.68 9.29 -5.94
N PHE A 27 -6.08 8.88 -4.82
CA PHE A 27 -6.82 8.57 -3.60
C PHE A 27 -7.56 9.78 -3.04
N ARG A 28 -6.92 10.96 -3.00
CA ARG A 28 -7.60 12.20 -2.58
C ARG A 28 -8.81 12.50 -3.46
N ARG A 29 -8.71 12.27 -4.77
CA ARG A 29 -9.86 12.46 -5.68
C ARG A 29 -10.94 11.41 -5.49
N ALA A 30 -10.56 10.16 -5.22
CA ALA A 30 -11.49 9.06 -4.94
C ALA A 30 -12.30 9.30 -3.66
N HIS A 31 -11.65 9.77 -2.58
CA HIS A 31 -12.33 10.20 -1.36
C HIS A 31 -13.33 11.33 -1.61
N ALA A 32 -12.99 12.31 -2.45
CA ALA A 32 -13.93 13.36 -2.85
C ALA A 32 -15.16 12.84 -3.63
N LEU A 33 -15.06 11.64 -4.22
CA LEU A 33 -16.15 10.92 -4.87
C LEU A 33 -16.82 9.90 -3.94
N LYS A 34 -16.47 9.87 -2.65
CA LYS A 34 -16.96 8.93 -1.64
C LYS A 34 -16.64 7.45 -1.97
N LEU A 35 -15.51 7.21 -2.64
CA LEU A 35 -15.01 5.86 -2.93
C LEU A 35 -13.99 5.45 -1.86
N THR A 36 -14.05 4.19 -1.42
CA THR A 36 -13.00 3.57 -0.59
C THR A 36 -11.70 3.48 -1.39
N THR A 37 -10.57 3.53 -0.71
CA THR A 37 -9.23 3.48 -1.27
C THR A 37 -8.44 2.35 -0.65
N VAL A 38 -7.85 1.50 -1.49
CA VAL A 38 -7.03 0.37 -1.06
C VAL A 38 -5.67 0.46 -1.74
N LEU A 39 -4.60 0.43 -0.94
CA LEU A 39 -3.23 0.36 -1.43
C LEU A 39 -2.78 -1.11 -1.42
N ASP A 40 -2.49 -1.65 -2.59
CA ASP A 40 -1.91 -2.99 -2.76
C ASP A 40 -0.42 -2.86 -3.09
N THR A 41 0.43 -3.29 -2.17
CA THR A 41 1.86 -2.96 -2.19
C THR A 41 2.73 -4.08 -1.65
N ALA A 42 3.95 -4.20 -2.19
CA ALA A 42 5.01 -5.00 -1.59
C ALA A 42 5.76 -4.22 -0.48
N GLY A 43 5.33 -3.00 -0.16
CA GLY A 43 5.88 -2.16 0.90
C GLY A 43 7.19 -1.46 0.57
N TYR A 44 7.60 -1.47 -0.70
CA TYR A 44 8.84 -0.85 -1.14
C TYR A 44 8.81 0.67 -0.99
N GLY A 45 9.96 1.27 -0.69
CA GLY A 45 10.13 2.72 -0.57
C GLY A 45 10.57 3.15 0.82
N ARG A 46 10.47 4.45 1.08
CA ARG A 46 10.91 5.08 2.34
C ARG A 46 9.70 5.67 3.09
N PRO A 47 9.82 5.97 4.39
CA PRO A 47 8.75 6.57 5.17
C PRO A 47 8.07 7.78 4.51
N GLU A 48 8.83 8.63 3.81
CA GLU A 48 8.28 9.81 3.14
C GLU A 48 7.34 9.44 1.98
N HIS A 49 7.62 8.34 1.27
CA HIS A 49 6.73 7.83 0.22
C HIS A 49 5.44 7.27 0.84
N TRP A 50 5.56 6.58 1.97
CA TRP A 50 4.41 6.02 2.68
C TRP A 50 3.52 7.13 3.23
N ASP A 51 4.12 8.12 3.88
CA ASP A 51 3.42 9.26 4.50
C ASP A 51 2.75 10.17 3.47
N ALA A 52 3.20 10.16 2.21
CA ALA A 52 2.49 10.84 1.13
C ALA A 52 1.15 10.17 0.77
N VAL A 53 1.03 8.84 0.92
CA VAL A 53 -0.11 8.05 0.43
C VAL A 53 -1.05 7.61 1.55
N LEU A 54 -0.50 7.08 2.66
CA LEU A 54 -1.26 6.50 3.77
C LEU A 54 -2.34 7.42 4.38
N PRO A 55 -2.18 8.75 4.49
CA PRO A 55 -3.26 9.63 4.98
C PRO A 55 -4.53 9.60 4.13
N HIS A 56 -4.44 9.12 2.89
CA HIS A 56 -5.53 9.02 1.93
C HIS A 56 -5.94 7.58 1.64
N THR A 57 -5.48 6.62 2.44
CA THR A 57 -5.71 5.19 2.25
C THR A 57 -6.62 4.65 3.34
N ASP A 58 -7.67 3.93 2.96
CA ASP A 58 -8.57 3.29 3.94
C ASP A 58 -8.07 1.91 4.38
N ARG A 59 -7.45 1.16 3.44
CA ARG A 59 -6.90 -0.19 3.69
C ARG A 59 -5.61 -0.43 2.94
N VAL A 60 -4.75 -1.27 3.51
CA VAL A 60 -3.51 -1.73 2.86
C VAL A 60 -3.58 -3.23 2.68
N LEU A 61 -3.37 -3.71 1.46
CA LEU A 61 -3.07 -5.10 1.16
C LEU A 61 -1.55 -5.23 1.13
N LEU A 62 -0.97 -5.80 2.20
CA LEU A 62 0.48 -5.89 2.33
C LEU A 62 0.96 -7.26 1.87
N CYS A 63 1.65 -7.28 0.73
CA CYS A 63 2.09 -8.53 0.12
C CYS A 63 3.31 -9.16 0.85
N ILE A 64 3.06 -10.15 1.69
CA ILE A 64 4.10 -11.04 2.24
C ILE A 64 4.18 -12.30 1.36
N LYS A 65 5.26 -12.44 0.59
CA LYS A 65 5.39 -13.53 -0.41
C LYS A 65 5.98 -14.82 0.16
N ALA A 66 6.82 -14.71 1.19
CA ALA A 66 7.37 -15.82 1.95
C ALA A 66 7.85 -15.28 3.32
N MET A 67 7.85 -16.15 4.33
CA MET A 67 8.36 -15.82 5.68
C MET A 67 9.82 -16.23 5.87
N ASP A 68 10.30 -17.15 5.04
CA ASP A 68 11.68 -17.60 4.98
C ASP A 68 12.46 -16.74 3.97
N ASP A 69 13.64 -16.27 4.38
CA ASP A 69 14.42 -15.30 3.61
C ASP A 69 15.00 -15.91 2.32
N ASP A 70 15.42 -17.18 2.37
CA ASP A 70 15.99 -17.88 1.21
C ASP A 70 14.90 -18.14 0.17
N LEU A 71 13.75 -18.63 0.61
CA LEU A 71 12.57 -18.80 -0.25
C LEU A 71 12.12 -17.46 -0.82
N TYR A 72 12.04 -16.40 -0.01
CA TYR A 72 11.67 -15.08 -0.50
C TYR A 72 12.65 -14.59 -1.58
N THR A 73 13.95 -14.72 -1.32
CA THR A 73 14.99 -14.33 -2.28
C THR A 73 14.85 -15.11 -3.58
N SER A 74 14.55 -16.41 -3.49
CA SER A 74 14.38 -17.26 -4.68
C SER A 74 13.18 -16.88 -5.55
N ILE A 75 12.06 -16.44 -4.95
CA ILE A 75 10.82 -16.12 -5.69
C ILE A 75 10.73 -14.65 -6.11
N VAL A 76 11.27 -13.74 -5.30
CA VAL A 76 11.20 -12.28 -5.54
C VAL A 76 12.42 -11.78 -6.29
N GLY A 77 13.56 -12.49 -6.20
CA GLY A 77 14.84 -12.04 -6.75
C GLY A 77 15.50 -10.91 -5.95
N GLN A 78 14.95 -10.58 -4.78
CA GLN A 78 15.50 -9.63 -3.82
C GLN A 78 15.44 -10.25 -2.42
N ARG A 79 16.40 -9.93 -1.54
CA ARG A 79 16.32 -10.36 -0.15
C ARG A 79 15.03 -9.88 0.49
N PHE A 80 14.51 -10.64 1.45
CA PHE A 80 13.35 -10.18 2.23
C PHE A 80 13.67 -8.82 2.83
N GLY A 81 13.05 -7.80 2.27
CA GLY A 81 13.39 -6.42 2.59
C GLY A 81 12.91 -6.10 4.00
N GLU A 82 13.70 -5.32 4.73
CA GLU A 82 13.23 -4.65 5.94
C GLU A 82 11.97 -3.82 5.65
N ASP A 83 11.82 -3.34 4.41
CA ASP A 83 10.74 -2.50 3.89
C ASP A 83 9.34 -3.05 4.16
N VAL A 84 9.03 -4.31 3.85
CA VAL A 84 7.69 -4.91 4.08
C VAL A 84 7.33 -4.84 5.58
N ARG A 85 8.25 -5.31 6.43
CA ARG A 85 8.04 -5.31 7.88
C ARG A 85 8.04 -3.87 8.42
N ALA A 86 8.85 -2.99 7.85
CA ALA A 86 8.96 -1.60 8.24
C ALA A 86 7.68 -0.84 7.93
N LEU A 87 7.10 -1.00 6.74
CA LEU A 87 5.81 -0.43 6.40
C LEU A 87 4.72 -0.97 7.34
N GLY A 88 4.67 -2.28 7.58
CA GLY A 88 3.72 -2.87 8.53
C GLY A 88 3.81 -2.24 9.92
N ARG A 89 5.03 -2.12 10.47
CA ARG A 89 5.27 -1.43 11.76
C ARG A 89 4.90 0.05 11.69
N HIS A 90 5.20 0.73 10.59
CA HIS A 90 4.91 2.15 10.39
C HIS A 90 3.40 2.41 10.40
N ILE A 91 2.62 1.59 9.70
CA ILE A 91 1.15 1.67 9.69
C ILE A 91 0.59 1.47 11.09
N VAL A 92 1.00 0.40 11.79
CA VAL A 92 0.50 0.11 13.14
C VAL A 92 0.81 1.26 14.11
N LYS A 93 1.99 1.86 14.00
CA LYS A 93 2.45 2.93 14.89
C LYS A 93 1.81 4.30 14.59
N HIS A 94 1.67 4.66 13.31
CA HIS A 94 1.31 6.02 12.89
C HIS A 94 -0.10 6.15 12.31
N TYR A 95 -0.65 5.06 11.77
CA TYR A 95 -1.94 5.03 11.09
C TYR A 95 -2.85 3.89 11.58
N PRO A 96 -3.15 3.80 12.89
CA PRO A 96 -3.84 2.66 13.49
C PRO A 96 -5.29 2.45 12.99
N ARG A 97 -5.84 3.42 12.25
CA ARG A 97 -7.17 3.31 11.62
C ARG A 97 -7.15 2.54 10.30
N ILE A 98 -5.98 2.36 9.70
CA ILE A 98 -5.83 1.65 8.44
C ILE A 98 -5.82 0.15 8.74
N ALA A 99 -6.79 -0.57 8.20
CA ALA A 99 -6.76 -2.03 8.26
C ALA A 99 -5.69 -2.55 7.30
N VAL A 100 -4.75 -3.33 7.83
CA VAL A 100 -3.79 -4.12 7.03
C VAL A 100 -4.40 -5.51 6.85
N VAL A 101 -4.56 -5.92 5.60
CA VAL A 101 -5.20 -7.18 5.20
C VAL A 101 -4.25 -8.02 4.35
#